data_AF-A0A371DQU3-F1
#
_entry.id   AF-A0A371DQU3-F1
#
_cell.length_a   1.000
_cell.length_b   1.000
_cell.length_c   1.000
_cell.angle_alpha   90.00
_cell.angle_beta   90.00
_cell.angle_gamma   90.00
#
_symmetry.space_group_name_H-M   'P 1'
#
loop_
_entity.id
_entity.type
_entity.pdbx_description
1 polymer ?
#
loop_
_entity_poly.entity_id
_entity_poly.type
_entity_poly.pdbx_seq_one_letter_code
_entity_poly.pdbx_strand_id
1 'polypeptide(L)'
;MTDSVIDNFVSWFANQQGLLDTSSMGIVDFPGHGRGAVALKDIPEDHTLFSIPRGLTLSTRTSTLPTLMGHAWKEHGLHEGWVGLILCMMWEESRGAESKWSGYLSVLPEKFDTPMFWEEDDLKELQGTAVVDKIGRNDAERDYYEKLVPAVKSRPDLFPEDKLERYFSVERYHLNGSRILSRSFHVEKWKGEHTEGDSDEEGAGGAEDESAMDVDPQEASAAANVDELVQEDAPGSDAEEPQLVVEAEEDDSDDEDREDPADVAMVPMADMLNARFESENAKLFYEERELKMVSTKPIKAGEQIWNTYGDPPNSDLLRRYGHVDVVQLRPPLSGTGNPGDVVEVGADLVVSVASKKVKYDLQERVDWWLEEADDDVFILRTDCELPEELVSFLRLLLQSEDEWKKTAKKSKLPKPKVDKDVLDIAIDVLEARLKAYPTSIKDDEKLLSPGSVEQLSLNKKNAVIVRLGEKRILQGTLTQLRSQVAALSASSRKRSRDDDKGGRGKKARK
;
A
#
# COMPACT_ATOMS: atom_id res chain seq x y z
N MET A 1 25.60 4.94 12.91
CA MET A 1 26.90 4.30 12.51
C MET A 1 28.03 5.23 12.96
N THR A 2 29.22 5.24 12.35
CA THR A 2 30.16 6.38 12.48
C THR A 2 30.08 7.27 11.25
N ASP A 3 30.36 8.55 11.40
CA ASP A 3 30.30 9.57 10.33
C ASP A 3 31.04 9.13 9.06
N SER A 4 32.20 8.48 9.24
CA SER A 4 33.04 7.93 8.17
C SER A 4 32.32 6.95 7.21
N VAL A 5 31.23 6.31 7.63
CA VAL A 5 30.42 5.46 6.75
C VAL A 5 29.57 6.30 5.78
N ILE A 6 29.06 7.44 6.25
CA ILE A 6 28.32 8.40 5.43
C ILE A 6 29.27 9.16 4.51
N ASP A 7 30.44 9.58 5.00
CA ASP A 7 31.50 10.21 4.18
C ASP A 7 31.92 9.30 3.01
N ASN A 8 32.07 8.00 3.27
CA ASN A 8 32.37 7.00 2.24
C ASN A 8 31.23 6.86 1.22
N PHE A 9 29.97 6.87 1.66
CA PHE A 9 28.81 6.79 0.78
C PHE A 9 28.63 8.03 -0.10
N VAL A 10 28.76 9.24 0.47
CA VAL A 10 28.73 10.50 -0.30
C VAL A 10 29.88 10.56 -1.29
N SER A 11 31.08 10.09 -0.89
CA SER A 11 32.22 9.96 -1.81
C SER A 11 31.98 8.95 -2.93
N TRP A 12 31.36 7.80 -2.64
CA TRP A 12 30.96 6.81 -3.66
C TRP A 12 29.92 7.40 -4.62
N PHE A 13 28.90 8.08 -4.10
CA PHE A 13 27.82 8.69 -4.88
C PHE A 13 28.35 9.73 -5.88
N ALA A 14 29.23 10.62 -5.42
CA ALA A 14 29.92 11.58 -6.28
C ALA A 14 30.80 10.92 -7.36
N ASN A 15 31.51 9.83 -7.01
CA ASN A 15 32.28 9.04 -7.99
C ASN A 15 31.39 8.31 -9.02
N GLN A 16 30.14 8.03 -8.68
CA GLN A 16 29.12 7.47 -9.58
C GLN A 16 28.33 8.54 -10.35
N GLN A 17 28.83 9.79 -10.40
CA GLN A 17 28.22 10.94 -11.09
C GLN A 17 26.91 11.45 -10.46
N GLY A 18 26.57 11.01 -9.23
CA GLY A 18 25.53 11.63 -8.42
C GLY A 18 25.96 13.02 -7.92
N LEU A 19 25.05 13.98 -7.94
CA LEU A 19 25.27 15.35 -7.45
C LEU A 19 24.53 15.54 -6.13
N LEU A 20 25.15 16.18 -5.14
CA LEU A 20 24.54 16.49 -3.84
C LEU A 20 24.99 17.89 -3.40
N ASP A 21 24.06 18.78 -3.06
CA ASP A 21 24.41 20.07 -2.45
C ASP A 21 24.75 19.89 -0.96
N THR A 22 26.00 19.47 -0.70
CA THR A 22 26.58 19.36 0.65
C THR A 22 26.71 20.71 1.38
N SER A 23 26.32 21.83 0.77
CA SER A 23 26.18 23.14 1.43
C SER A 23 24.75 23.44 1.85
N SER A 24 23.75 22.68 1.37
CA SER A 24 22.34 22.77 1.75
C SER A 24 21.91 21.60 2.63
N MET A 25 22.37 20.39 2.32
CA MET A 25 21.91 19.14 2.93
C MET A 25 23.06 18.38 3.59
N GLY A 26 22.79 17.84 4.78
CA GLY A 26 23.59 16.81 5.44
C GLY A 26 22.74 15.57 5.74
N ILE A 27 23.38 14.50 6.22
CA ILE A 27 22.71 13.27 6.67
C ILE A 27 23.11 13.01 8.13
N VAL A 28 22.13 12.76 9.00
CA VAL A 28 22.31 12.58 10.45
C VAL A 28 21.38 11.49 11.02
N ASP A 29 21.72 10.92 12.17
CA ASP A 29 20.84 10.01 12.91
C ASP A 29 19.86 10.83 13.81
N PHE A 30 18.57 10.85 13.46
CA PHE A 30 17.49 11.49 14.23
C PHE A 30 16.92 10.55 15.32
N PRO A 31 16.74 11.03 16.56
CA PRO A 31 16.14 10.23 17.63
C PRO A 31 14.72 9.74 17.29
N GLY A 32 14.55 8.42 17.20
CA GLY A 32 13.26 7.78 16.95
C GLY A 32 12.87 7.59 15.48
N HIS A 33 13.50 8.30 14.53
CA HIS A 33 13.29 8.11 13.09
C HIS A 33 14.47 7.38 12.41
N GLY A 34 15.62 7.29 13.08
CA GLY A 34 16.84 6.74 12.48
C GLY A 34 17.52 7.76 11.58
N ARG A 35 18.25 7.30 10.56
CA ARG A 35 18.99 8.17 9.65
C ARG A 35 18.04 9.01 8.80
N GLY A 36 18.33 10.29 8.61
CA GLY A 36 17.55 11.20 7.77
C GLY A 36 18.40 12.34 7.23
N ALA A 37 17.85 13.09 6.27
CA ALA A 37 18.48 14.30 5.74
C ALA A 37 18.11 15.55 6.59
N VAL A 38 19.04 16.50 6.68
CA VAL A 38 18.89 17.74 7.47
C VAL A 38 19.34 18.96 6.67
N ALA A 39 18.59 20.05 6.77
CA ALA A 39 18.95 21.33 6.17
C ALA A 39 20.07 22.02 6.98
N LEU A 40 21.22 22.28 6.35
CA LEU A 40 22.39 22.94 6.96
C LEU A 40 22.29 24.48 6.95
N LYS A 41 21.41 25.02 6.09
CA LYS A 41 21.05 26.43 5.95
C LYS A 41 19.57 26.52 5.57
N ASP A 42 19.00 27.73 5.52
CA ASP A 42 17.67 27.92 4.92
C ASP A 42 17.71 27.55 3.43
N ILE A 43 16.82 26.65 3.02
CA ILE A 43 16.64 26.17 1.65
C ILE A 43 15.34 26.77 1.10
N PRO A 44 15.33 27.37 -0.09
CA PRO A 44 14.10 27.87 -0.70
C PRO A 44 13.24 26.71 -1.25
N GLU A 45 12.04 27.05 -1.70
CA GLU A 45 11.26 26.27 -2.68
C GLU A 45 12.08 26.09 -3.99
N ASP A 46 11.77 25.07 -4.78
CA ASP A 46 12.37 24.78 -6.09
C ASP A 46 13.90 24.56 -6.07
N HIS A 47 14.47 24.12 -4.94
CA HIS A 47 15.91 23.87 -4.81
C HIS A 47 16.25 22.38 -5.00
N THR A 48 17.05 22.07 -6.03
CA THR A 48 17.60 20.71 -6.24
C THR A 48 18.59 20.36 -5.13
N LEU A 49 18.21 19.41 -4.28
CA LEU A 49 19.02 18.88 -3.18
C LEU A 49 20.09 17.89 -3.70
N PHE A 50 19.68 17.00 -4.59
CA PHE A 50 20.56 16.05 -5.27
C PHE A 50 19.99 15.56 -6.61
N SER A 51 20.90 15.17 -7.51
CA SER A 51 20.61 14.48 -8.78
C SER A 51 21.20 13.08 -8.78
N ILE A 52 20.45 12.11 -9.29
CA ILE A 52 20.83 10.69 -9.38
C ILE A 52 20.75 10.26 -10.86
N PRO A 53 21.85 9.92 -11.54
CA PRO A 53 21.80 9.39 -12.91
C PRO A 53 20.90 8.14 -12.97
N ARG A 54 19.99 8.02 -13.95
CA ARG A 54 18.99 6.91 -13.99
C ARG A 54 19.65 5.52 -13.90
N GLY A 55 20.77 5.32 -14.58
CA GLY A 55 21.55 4.07 -14.51
C GLY A 55 22.26 3.79 -13.17
N LEU A 56 22.12 4.63 -12.14
CA LEU A 56 22.63 4.41 -10.78
C LEU A 56 21.57 3.79 -9.84
N THR A 57 20.28 3.76 -10.22
CA THR A 57 19.29 2.92 -9.53
C THR A 57 19.68 1.45 -9.64
N LEU A 58 19.17 0.61 -8.74
CA LEU A 58 19.33 -0.84 -8.78
C LEU A 58 17.96 -1.49 -8.98
N SER A 59 17.68 -1.90 -10.22
CA SER A 59 16.53 -2.71 -10.63
C SER A 59 16.99 -3.94 -11.41
N THR A 60 16.04 -4.76 -11.88
CA THR A 60 16.35 -5.82 -12.85
C THR A 60 16.85 -5.26 -14.19
N ARG A 61 16.42 -4.05 -14.60
CA ARG A 61 16.89 -3.39 -15.83
C ARG A 61 18.32 -2.86 -15.74
N THR A 62 18.73 -2.35 -14.58
CA THR A 62 20.09 -1.78 -14.41
C THR A 62 21.14 -2.80 -13.98
N SER A 63 20.73 -3.90 -13.34
CA SER A 63 21.63 -5.01 -12.99
C SER A 63 22.06 -5.80 -14.24
N THR A 64 23.32 -6.25 -14.25
CA THR A 64 23.83 -7.13 -15.32
C THR A 64 23.42 -8.61 -15.16
N LEU A 65 22.80 -8.97 -14.03
CA LEU A 65 22.49 -10.37 -13.71
C LEU A 65 21.48 -11.04 -14.66
N PRO A 66 20.34 -10.42 -15.07
CA PRO A 66 19.37 -11.10 -15.93
C PRO A 66 19.96 -11.51 -17.27
N THR A 67 20.74 -10.61 -17.89
CA THR A 67 21.48 -10.88 -19.13
C THR A 67 22.53 -11.98 -18.97
N LEU A 68 23.21 -12.05 -17.81
CA LEU A 68 24.15 -13.12 -17.50
C LEU A 68 23.46 -14.47 -17.24
N MET A 69 22.24 -14.46 -16.68
CA MET A 69 21.42 -15.65 -16.44
C MET A 69 20.81 -16.22 -17.74
N GLY A 70 20.40 -15.35 -18.66
CA GLY A 70 19.81 -15.76 -19.95
C GLY A 70 18.47 -16.46 -19.78
N HIS A 71 18.24 -17.56 -20.51
CA HIS A 71 16.99 -18.34 -20.44
C HIS A 71 16.60 -18.76 -19.01
N ALA A 72 17.59 -19.05 -18.15
CA ALA A 72 17.37 -19.40 -16.75
C ALA A 72 16.62 -18.31 -15.94
N TRP A 73 16.62 -17.05 -16.41
CA TRP A 73 15.85 -15.97 -15.78
C TRP A 73 14.34 -16.17 -15.91
N LYS A 74 13.86 -16.52 -17.11
CA LYS A 74 12.43 -16.83 -17.33
C LYS A 74 12.08 -18.25 -16.87
N GLU A 75 12.97 -19.22 -17.08
CA GLU A 75 12.76 -20.64 -16.69
C GLU A 75 12.44 -20.83 -15.20
N HIS A 76 13.03 -20.02 -14.32
CA HIS A 76 12.80 -20.06 -12.86
C HIS A 76 11.89 -18.93 -12.34
N GLY A 77 11.12 -18.28 -13.21
CA GLY A 77 10.15 -17.25 -12.82
C GLY A 77 10.76 -15.98 -12.18
N LEU A 78 12.04 -15.68 -12.44
CA LEU A 78 12.73 -14.50 -11.84
C LEU A 78 12.30 -13.17 -12.47
N HIS A 79 11.51 -13.21 -13.54
CA HIS A 79 10.83 -12.06 -14.11
C HIS A 79 9.48 -11.73 -13.44
N GLU A 80 8.98 -12.59 -12.55
CA GLU A 80 7.70 -12.42 -11.86
C GLU A 80 7.94 -11.94 -10.42
N GLY A 81 7.25 -10.87 -10.02
CA GLY A 81 7.39 -10.27 -8.68
C GLY A 81 8.84 -9.92 -8.32
N TRP A 82 9.10 -9.78 -7.02
CA TRP A 82 10.38 -9.24 -6.53
C TRP A 82 11.53 -10.25 -6.47
N VAL A 83 11.31 -11.53 -6.78
CA VAL A 83 12.33 -12.60 -6.63
C VAL A 83 13.61 -12.27 -7.41
N GLY A 84 13.47 -11.78 -8.64
CA GLY A 84 14.59 -11.35 -9.46
C GLY A 84 15.32 -10.14 -8.89
N LEU A 85 14.59 -9.12 -8.41
CA LEU A 85 15.20 -7.92 -7.80
C LEU A 85 15.96 -8.26 -6.51
N ILE A 86 15.39 -9.10 -5.66
CA ILE A 86 16.03 -9.60 -4.44
C ILE A 86 17.32 -10.37 -4.80
N LEU A 87 17.29 -11.23 -5.82
CA LEU A 87 18.48 -11.95 -6.28
C LEU A 87 19.54 -11.01 -6.87
N CYS A 88 19.16 -9.96 -7.61
CA CYS A 88 20.07 -8.91 -8.08
C CYS A 88 20.79 -8.22 -6.91
N MET A 89 20.07 -7.85 -5.84
CA MET A 89 20.69 -7.28 -4.64
C MET A 89 21.67 -8.25 -3.98
N MET A 90 21.25 -9.50 -3.75
CA MET A 90 22.09 -10.54 -3.12
C MET A 90 23.35 -10.84 -3.95
N TRP A 91 23.25 -10.81 -5.28
CA TRP A 91 24.38 -11.02 -6.17
C TRP A 91 25.37 -9.85 -6.16
N GLU A 92 24.89 -8.61 -6.25
CA GLU A 92 25.75 -7.42 -6.15
C GLU A 92 26.43 -7.32 -4.76
N GLU A 93 25.75 -7.70 -3.67
CA GLU A 93 26.40 -7.85 -2.36
C GLU A 93 27.50 -8.93 -2.36
N SER A 94 27.29 -10.05 -3.05
CA SER A 94 28.27 -11.15 -3.15
C SER A 94 29.53 -10.79 -3.96
N ARG A 95 29.45 -9.74 -4.80
CA ARG A 95 30.57 -9.17 -5.55
C ARG A 95 31.42 -8.20 -4.72
N GLY A 96 30.89 -7.66 -3.62
CA GLY A 96 31.61 -6.73 -2.75
C GLY A 96 32.14 -5.52 -3.53
N ALA A 97 33.43 -5.22 -3.44
CA ALA A 97 34.06 -4.07 -4.11
C ALA A 97 34.03 -4.10 -5.65
N GLU A 98 33.69 -5.23 -6.27
CA GLU A 98 33.48 -5.34 -7.73
C GLU A 98 32.05 -4.95 -8.16
N SER A 99 31.15 -4.67 -7.20
CA SER A 99 29.82 -4.13 -7.45
C SER A 99 29.86 -2.62 -7.67
N LYS A 100 29.12 -2.14 -8.67
CA LYS A 100 28.85 -0.71 -8.88
C LYS A 100 28.17 -0.10 -7.64
N TRP A 101 27.22 -0.83 -7.03
CA TRP A 101 26.40 -0.39 -5.91
C TRP A 101 27.02 -0.67 -4.53
N SER A 102 28.26 -1.16 -4.47
CA SER A 102 28.98 -1.51 -3.23
C SER A 102 28.90 -0.45 -2.13
N GLY A 103 29.06 0.84 -2.45
CA GLY A 103 28.94 1.92 -1.47
C GLY A 103 27.51 2.10 -0.93
N TYR A 104 26.50 2.01 -1.80
CA TYR A 104 25.08 2.07 -1.41
C TYR A 104 24.67 0.86 -0.55
N LEU A 105 24.99 -0.35 -1.01
CA LEU A 105 24.69 -1.59 -0.29
C LEU A 105 25.34 -1.62 1.11
N SER A 106 26.47 -0.94 1.30
CA SER A 106 27.15 -0.81 2.60
C SER A 106 26.44 0.09 3.62
N VAL A 107 25.51 0.95 3.19
CA VAL A 107 24.77 1.88 4.08
C VAL A 107 23.31 1.51 4.30
N LEU A 108 22.78 0.53 3.56
CA LEU A 108 21.45 -0.03 3.78
C LEU A 108 21.31 -0.69 5.16
N PRO A 109 20.09 -0.74 5.75
CA PRO A 109 19.86 -1.44 7.01
C PRO A 109 20.29 -2.91 6.97
N GLU A 110 20.84 -3.41 8.08
CA GLU A 110 21.12 -4.83 8.32
C GLU A 110 20.06 -5.50 9.21
N LYS A 111 19.09 -4.72 9.69
CA LYS A 111 18.00 -5.11 10.59
C LYS A 111 16.77 -4.25 10.32
N PHE A 112 15.59 -4.79 10.60
CA PHE A 112 14.31 -4.11 10.51
C PHE A 112 13.45 -4.42 11.74
N ASP A 113 12.65 -3.45 12.15
CA ASP A 113 11.63 -3.60 13.19
C ASP A 113 10.24 -3.95 12.57
N THR A 114 10.20 -4.46 11.34
CA THR A 114 8.98 -4.90 10.65
C THR A 114 8.47 -6.26 11.18
N PRO A 115 7.14 -6.51 11.16
CA PRO A 115 6.54 -7.75 11.64
C PRO A 115 7.11 -9.07 11.08
N MET A 116 7.75 -9.04 9.90
CA MET A 116 8.40 -10.23 9.31
C MET A 116 9.48 -10.85 10.23
N PHE A 117 10.14 -10.03 11.05
CA PHE A 117 11.21 -10.43 11.97
C PHE A 117 10.75 -10.50 13.44
N TRP A 118 9.45 -10.37 13.72
CA TRP A 118 8.94 -10.40 15.09
C TRP A 118 8.77 -11.83 15.61
N GLU A 119 8.97 -12.00 16.91
CA GLU A 119 8.65 -13.23 17.63
C GLU A 119 7.13 -13.40 17.77
N GLU A 120 6.64 -14.64 17.89
CA GLU A 120 5.20 -14.92 17.96
C GLU A 120 4.47 -14.12 19.06
N ASP A 121 5.13 -13.84 20.18
CA ASP A 121 4.53 -13.13 21.31
C ASP A 121 4.38 -11.62 21.08
N ASP A 122 5.20 -11.00 20.22
CA ASP A 122 4.97 -9.64 19.73
C ASP A 122 3.88 -9.64 18.63
N LEU A 123 3.86 -10.66 17.74
CA LEU A 123 2.81 -10.81 16.73
C LEU A 123 1.41 -10.98 17.33
N LYS A 124 1.30 -11.63 18.50
CA LYS A 124 0.03 -11.74 19.27
C LYS A 124 -0.51 -10.37 19.72
N GLU A 125 0.31 -9.33 19.83
CA GLU A 125 -0.18 -7.97 20.12
C GLU A 125 -0.87 -7.32 18.90
N LEU A 126 -0.64 -7.81 17.68
CA LEU A 126 -1.34 -7.40 16.46
C LEU A 126 -2.65 -8.19 16.20
N GLN A 127 -3.06 -9.09 17.10
CA GLN A 127 -4.27 -9.89 16.93
C GLN A 127 -5.51 -8.99 16.72
N GLY A 128 -6.20 -9.20 15.59
CA GLY A 128 -7.37 -8.43 15.17
C GLY A 128 -7.06 -7.23 14.27
N THR A 129 -5.80 -6.94 13.97
CA THR A 129 -5.39 -6.03 12.88
C THR A 129 -5.27 -6.80 11.56
N ALA A 130 -5.38 -6.11 10.42
CA ALA A 130 -5.12 -6.72 9.10
C ALA A 130 -3.62 -6.93 8.80
N VAL A 131 -2.73 -6.47 9.70
CA VAL A 131 -1.27 -6.53 9.50
C VAL A 131 -0.76 -7.97 9.50
N VAL A 132 -1.35 -8.85 10.32
CA VAL A 132 -0.87 -10.23 10.54
C VAL A 132 -0.97 -11.08 9.28
N ASP A 133 -2.09 -10.99 8.58
CA ASP A 133 -2.35 -11.79 7.37
C ASP A 133 -1.51 -11.29 6.18
N LYS A 134 -1.17 -9.99 6.16
CA LYS A 134 -0.38 -9.34 5.11
C LYS A 134 1.14 -9.46 5.28
N ILE A 135 1.66 -10.21 6.26
CA ILE A 135 3.12 -10.34 6.49
C ILE A 135 3.84 -11.06 5.34
N GLY A 136 3.16 -11.95 4.58
CA GLY A 136 3.70 -12.59 3.37
C GLY A 136 4.92 -13.51 3.58
N ARG A 137 5.30 -13.81 4.82
CA ARG A 137 6.53 -14.55 5.12
C ARG A 137 6.54 -15.97 4.58
N ASN A 138 5.41 -16.69 4.64
CA ASN A 138 5.33 -18.07 4.12
C ASN A 138 5.50 -18.09 2.59
N ASP A 139 4.96 -17.09 1.91
CA ASP A 139 5.06 -16.89 0.47
C ASP A 139 6.49 -16.53 0.05
N ALA A 140 7.14 -15.63 0.80
CA ALA A 140 8.55 -15.32 0.62
C ALA A 140 9.46 -16.55 0.83
N GLU A 141 9.21 -17.36 1.87
CA GLU A 141 9.96 -18.61 2.10
C GLU A 141 9.70 -19.63 0.98
N ARG A 142 8.46 -19.78 0.49
CA ARG A 142 8.13 -20.63 -0.68
C ARG A 142 8.89 -20.17 -1.92
N ASP A 143 8.75 -18.91 -2.33
CA ASP A 143 9.34 -18.39 -3.57
C ASP A 143 10.87 -18.46 -3.54
N TYR A 144 11.48 -18.30 -2.36
CA TYR A 144 12.91 -18.58 -2.16
C TYR A 144 13.28 -20.04 -2.47
N TYR A 145 12.54 -21.03 -1.97
CA TYR A 145 12.83 -22.45 -2.20
C TYR A 145 12.43 -22.94 -3.60
N GLU A 146 11.38 -22.39 -4.20
CA GLU A 146 10.80 -22.87 -5.47
C GLU A 146 11.32 -22.11 -6.70
N LYS A 147 11.63 -20.81 -6.60
CA LYS A 147 12.16 -19.99 -7.71
C LYS A 147 13.66 -19.70 -7.54
N LEU A 148 14.07 -19.08 -6.43
CA LEU A 148 15.45 -18.58 -6.27
C LEU A 148 16.49 -19.71 -6.12
N VAL A 149 16.26 -20.67 -5.24
CA VAL A 149 17.22 -21.74 -4.94
C VAL A 149 17.53 -22.62 -6.17
N PRO A 150 16.56 -23.00 -7.03
CA PRO A 150 16.84 -23.64 -8.32
C PRO A 150 17.66 -22.76 -9.27
N ALA A 151 17.31 -21.48 -9.42
CA ALA A 151 18.01 -20.56 -10.31
C ALA A 151 19.48 -20.38 -9.91
N VAL A 152 19.75 -20.18 -8.62
CA VAL A 152 21.11 -20.07 -8.06
C VAL A 152 21.91 -21.36 -8.31
N LYS A 153 21.29 -22.54 -8.17
CA LYS A 153 21.94 -23.84 -8.44
C LYS A 153 22.17 -24.12 -9.93
N SER A 154 21.39 -23.51 -10.83
CA SER A 154 21.54 -23.69 -12.27
C SER A 154 22.80 -23.00 -12.83
N ARG A 155 23.36 -22.01 -12.12
CA ARG A 155 24.53 -21.21 -12.55
C ARG A 155 25.66 -21.12 -11.50
N PRO A 156 26.37 -22.22 -11.19
CA PRO A 156 27.52 -22.20 -10.27
C PRO A 156 28.70 -21.33 -10.75
N ASP A 157 28.71 -20.93 -12.03
CA ASP A 157 29.64 -19.96 -12.60
C ASP A 157 29.39 -18.52 -12.14
N LEU A 158 28.12 -18.18 -11.84
CA LEU A 158 27.71 -16.89 -11.27
C LEU A 158 27.60 -16.94 -9.74
N PHE A 159 27.31 -18.13 -9.19
CA PHE A 159 27.04 -18.36 -7.77
C PHE A 159 27.94 -19.47 -7.17
N PRO A 160 29.21 -19.16 -6.82
CA PRO A 160 30.13 -20.13 -6.21
C PRO A 160 29.62 -20.72 -4.89
N GLU A 161 29.82 -22.02 -4.68
CA GLU A 161 29.33 -22.77 -3.50
C GLU A 161 29.78 -22.16 -2.16
N ASP A 162 30.99 -21.59 -2.09
CA ASP A 162 31.55 -20.94 -0.88
C ASP A 162 30.84 -19.64 -0.49
N LYS A 163 30.06 -19.05 -1.40
CA LYS A 163 29.27 -17.83 -1.14
C LYS A 163 27.81 -18.11 -0.77
N LEU A 164 27.29 -19.30 -1.04
CA LEU A 164 25.86 -19.60 -0.94
C LEU A 164 25.30 -19.39 0.47
N GLU A 165 25.90 -20.01 1.48
CA GLU A 165 25.48 -19.88 2.90
C GLU A 165 25.56 -18.44 3.43
N ARG A 166 26.43 -17.59 2.85
CA ARG A 166 26.69 -16.23 3.33
C ARG A 166 25.87 -15.14 2.64
N TYR A 167 25.61 -15.28 1.34
CA TYR A 167 24.97 -14.25 0.52
C TYR A 167 23.62 -14.69 -0.06
N PHE A 168 23.39 -15.99 -0.20
CA PHE A 168 22.21 -16.57 -0.85
C PHE A 168 21.38 -17.45 0.08
N SER A 169 21.35 -17.11 1.38
CA SER A 169 20.51 -17.77 2.39
C SER A 169 19.11 -17.13 2.49
N VAL A 170 18.19 -17.80 3.19
CA VAL A 170 16.82 -17.31 3.39
C VAL A 170 16.78 -16.03 4.25
N GLU A 171 17.70 -15.88 5.19
CA GLU A 171 17.86 -14.66 5.99
C GLU A 171 18.35 -13.48 5.13
N ARG A 172 19.21 -13.74 4.13
CA ARG A 172 19.63 -12.73 3.14
C ARG A 172 18.50 -12.38 2.18
N TYR A 173 17.65 -13.34 1.83
CA TYR A 173 16.44 -13.13 1.04
C TYR A 173 15.45 -12.22 1.76
N HIS A 174 15.06 -12.55 3.01
CA HIS A 174 14.17 -11.72 3.82
C HIS A 174 14.73 -10.32 4.07
N LEU A 175 16.04 -10.19 4.32
CA LEU A 175 16.67 -8.88 4.51
C LEU A 175 16.58 -8.01 3.25
N ASN A 176 16.87 -8.56 2.05
CA ASN A 176 16.83 -7.79 0.82
C ASN A 176 15.39 -7.55 0.31
N GLY A 177 14.45 -8.48 0.53
CA GLY A 177 13.02 -8.23 0.34
C GLY A 177 12.51 -7.10 1.23
N SER A 178 12.92 -7.06 2.50
CA SER A 178 12.57 -5.97 3.43
C SER A 178 13.25 -4.63 3.09
N ARG A 179 14.43 -4.66 2.45
CA ARG A 179 15.08 -3.46 1.91
C ARG A 179 14.28 -2.90 0.73
N ILE A 180 13.78 -3.74 -0.18
CA ILE A 180 12.89 -3.32 -1.27
C ILE A 180 11.62 -2.73 -0.67
N LEU A 181 10.86 -3.50 0.11
CA LEU A 181 9.58 -3.12 0.72
C LEU A 181 9.58 -1.77 1.49
N SER A 182 10.75 -1.30 1.95
CA SER A 182 10.91 -0.06 2.71
C SER A 182 11.64 1.07 1.97
N ARG A 183 12.12 0.86 0.73
CA ARG A 183 13.06 1.76 0.02
C ARG A 183 12.96 1.72 -1.52
N SER A 184 12.09 0.90 -2.09
CA SER A 184 11.81 0.92 -3.53
C SER A 184 11.06 2.20 -3.92
N PHE A 185 11.24 2.59 -5.17
CA PHE A 185 10.40 3.54 -5.88
C PHE A 185 9.89 2.84 -7.13
N HIS A 186 8.71 3.23 -7.62
CA HIS A 186 8.26 2.88 -8.95
C HIS A 186 8.97 3.81 -9.95
N VAL A 187 9.64 3.27 -10.97
CA VAL A 187 10.58 3.99 -11.85
C VAL A 187 10.28 3.74 -13.34
N GLU A 188 9.69 4.75 -13.98
CA GLU A 188 9.30 4.78 -15.40
C GLU A 188 10.35 4.21 -16.38
N LYS A 189 9.83 3.54 -17.42
CA LYS A 189 10.53 3.21 -18.68
C LYS A 189 11.10 4.47 -19.35
N TRP A 190 12.27 4.39 -19.97
CA TRP A 190 12.90 5.55 -20.64
C TRP A 190 13.65 5.16 -21.93
N LYS A 191 13.59 6.04 -22.94
CA LYS A 191 14.15 5.80 -24.27
C LYS A 191 15.68 6.03 -24.33
N GLY A 192 16.40 5.19 -23.60
CA GLY A 192 17.87 5.06 -23.65
C GLY A 192 18.35 3.62 -23.85
N GLU A 193 17.44 2.70 -24.19
CA GLU A 193 17.66 1.26 -24.16
C GLU A 193 18.12 0.70 -25.51
N HIS A 194 19.14 -0.16 -25.51
CA HIS A 194 19.50 -1.00 -26.67
C HIS A 194 18.81 -2.37 -26.56
N THR A 195 17.48 -2.35 -26.60
CA THR A 195 16.63 -3.53 -26.75
C THR A 195 16.58 -3.91 -28.24
N GLU A 196 17.48 -4.79 -28.68
CA GLU A 196 17.36 -5.45 -29.99
C GLU A 196 16.15 -6.41 -29.96
N GLY A 197 14.95 -5.89 -30.24
CA GLY A 197 13.74 -6.70 -30.21
C GLY A 197 12.45 -6.03 -30.69
N ASP A 198 12.26 -4.73 -30.46
CA ASP A 198 10.98 -4.05 -30.72
C ASP A 198 11.04 -3.12 -31.95
N SER A 199 9.91 -2.96 -32.66
CA SER A 199 9.84 -2.25 -33.94
C SER A 199 9.05 -0.95 -33.86
N ASP A 200 9.57 0.12 -34.48
CA ASP A 200 9.06 1.48 -34.32
C ASP A 200 7.58 1.69 -34.71
N GLU A 201 6.76 2.17 -33.77
CA GLU A 201 5.63 3.05 -34.07
C GLU A 201 5.83 4.44 -33.43
N GLU A 202 5.72 5.50 -34.24
CA GLU A 202 6.02 6.88 -33.83
C GLU A 202 4.85 7.57 -33.11
N GLY A 203 4.73 7.36 -31.80
CA GLY A 203 3.88 8.18 -30.92
C GLY A 203 4.43 9.61 -30.73
N ALA A 204 4.13 10.53 -31.66
CA ALA A 204 4.58 11.92 -31.61
C ALA A 204 3.62 12.83 -30.81
N GLY A 205 3.85 12.96 -29.49
CA GLY A 205 3.10 13.86 -28.61
C GLY A 205 3.99 14.46 -27.52
N GLY A 206 4.41 15.72 -27.68
CA GLY A 206 5.20 16.43 -26.67
C GLY A 206 4.32 17.15 -25.66
N ALA A 207 4.36 16.71 -24.40
CA ALA A 207 3.94 17.47 -23.24
C ALA A 207 5.10 17.54 -22.24
N GLU A 208 5.41 18.73 -21.75
CA GLU A 208 6.27 18.91 -20.58
C GLU A 208 5.39 18.70 -19.34
N ASP A 209 5.19 17.45 -18.95
CA ASP A 209 4.55 17.07 -17.69
C ASP A 209 5.66 16.61 -16.72
N GLU A 210 5.82 17.32 -15.61
CA GLU A 210 6.86 17.04 -14.61
C GLU A 210 6.39 15.89 -13.71
N SER A 211 6.34 14.67 -14.26
CA SER A 211 6.01 13.49 -13.49
C SER A 211 6.98 13.35 -12.30
N ALA A 212 6.42 13.05 -11.13
CA ALA A 212 7.13 13.05 -9.87
C ALA A 212 7.01 11.68 -9.23
N MET A 213 8.15 10.98 -9.08
CA MET A 213 8.26 9.64 -8.52
C MET A 213 7.54 9.53 -7.19
N ASP A 214 6.64 8.55 -7.08
CA ASP A 214 6.11 8.12 -5.80
C ASP A 214 6.90 6.92 -5.26
N VAL A 215 7.06 6.87 -3.94
CA VAL A 215 7.63 5.72 -3.23
C VAL A 215 6.61 4.60 -3.31
N ASP A 216 7.06 3.41 -3.73
CA ASP A 216 6.31 2.18 -3.98
C ASP A 216 4.94 2.12 -3.24
N PRO A 217 3.88 2.62 -3.90
CA PRO A 217 2.58 2.75 -3.30
C PRO A 217 1.72 1.57 -3.73
N GLN A 218 2.22 0.32 -3.57
CA GLN A 218 1.36 -0.88 -3.68
C GLN A 218 0.06 -0.63 -2.93
N GLU A 219 -1.03 -0.42 -3.65
CA GLU A 219 -2.32 -0.19 -3.01
C GLU A 219 -2.78 -1.49 -2.36
N ALA A 220 -3.64 -1.40 -1.35
CA ALA A 220 -4.38 -2.59 -0.92
C ALA A 220 -5.38 -2.90 -2.05
N SER A 221 -5.08 -3.90 -2.87
CA SER A 221 -5.84 -4.30 -4.06
C SER A 221 -7.34 -4.41 -3.77
N ALA A 222 -8.09 -3.38 -4.15
CA ALA A 222 -9.55 -3.28 -4.07
C ALA A 222 -10.04 -2.07 -4.90
N ALA A 223 -11.13 -2.25 -5.66
CA ALA A 223 -11.94 -1.21 -6.31
C ALA A 223 -11.22 -0.25 -7.30
N ALA A 224 -10.96 -0.74 -8.52
CA ALA A 224 -10.73 0.13 -9.68
C ALA A 224 -11.93 1.07 -9.92
N ASN A 225 -11.67 2.34 -10.27
CA ASN A 225 -12.71 3.34 -10.54
C ASN A 225 -12.78 3.71 -12.03
N VAL A 226 -13.80 3.19 -12.72
CA VAL A 226 -14.16 3.58 -14.10
C VAL A 226 -14.84 4.95 -14.14
N ASP A 227 -14.34 5.85 -15.01
CA ASP A 227 -15.05 7.07 -15.41
C ASP A 227 -15.60 6.92 -16.85
N GLU A 228 -16.93 6.96 -17.01
CA GLU A 228 -17.64 6.53 -18.22
C GLU A 228 -18.13 7.75 -19.05
N LEU A 229 -17.62 7.94 -20.27
CA LEU A 229 -18.05 9.03 -21.19
C LEU A 229 -18.45 8.55 -22.61
N VAL A 230 -19.65 8.98 -23.05
CA VAL A 230 -20.48 8.45 -24.16
C VAL A 230 -21.23 9.63 -24.84
N GLN A 231 -21.60 9.72 -26.14
CA GLN A 231 -21.75 8.76 -27.26
C GLN A 231 -20.94 9.25 -28.51
N GLU A 232 -21.23 9.09 -29.82
CA GLU A 232 -22.42 8.83 -30.68
C GLU A 232 -22.11 7.82 -31.82
N ASP A 233 -23.17 7.28 -32.46
CA ASP A 233 -23.12 6.20 -33.47
C ASP A 233 -22.72 6.61 -34.92
N ALA A 234 -22.23 5.63 -35.72
CA ALA A 234 -22.69 5.42 -37.12
C ALA A 234 -22.22 4.04 -37.71
N PRO A 235 -23.02 3.33 -38.55
CA PRO A 235 -22.69 1.97 -39.02
C PRO A 235 -22.29 1.84 -40.51
N GLY A 236 -21.57 0.76 -40.85
CA GLY A 236 -21.27 0.38 -42.25
C GLY A 236 -20.79 -1.08 -42.45
N SER A 237 -21.44 -1.74 -43.41
CA SER A 237 -21.07 -2.97 -44.15
C SER A 237 -19.58 -3.10 -44.56
N ASP A 238 -19.00 -4.27 -44.84
CA ASP A 238 -19.55 -5.50 -45.47
C ASP A 238 -18.84 -6.79 -44.97
N ALA A 239 -19.20 -7.98 -45.50
CA ALA A 239 -18.71 -9.28 -45.03
C ALA A 239 -17.75 -10.01 -46.00
N GLU A 240 -16.77 -10.76 -45.48
CA GLU A 240 -16.30 -12.04 -46.06
C GLU A 240 -15.57 -12.92 -45.01
N GLU A 241 -15.64 -14.24 -45.19
CA GLU A 241 -15.16 -15.30 -44.29
C GLU A 241 -14.80 -16.54 -45.16
N PRO A 242 -13.99 -17.52 -44.72
CA PRO A 242 -12.86 -17.50 -43.79
C PRO A 242 -11.58 -18.14 -44.40
N GLN A 243 -10.43 -18.04 -43.74
CA GLN A 243 -9.37 -19.08 -43.82
C GLN A 243 -8.82 -19.40 -42.43
N LEU A 244 -8.81 -20.68 -42.07
CA LEU A 244 -8.27 -21.14 -40.80
C LEU A 244 -6.74 -21.15 -40.82
N VAL A 245 -6.14 -20.48 -39.84
CA VAL A 245 -4.82 -20.81 -39.31
C VAL A 245 -5.04 -21.18 -37.84
N VAL A 246 -4.42 -22.27 -37.38
CA VAL A 246 -4.50 -22.69 -35.97
C VAL A 246 -3.33 -22.10 -35.20
N GLU A 247 -3.52 -20.90 -34.70
CA GLU A 247 -2.67 -20.28 -33.69
C GLU A 247 -3.29 -20.55 -32.31
N ALA A 248 -2.46 -20.58 -31.27
CA ALA A 248 -2.94 -20.89 -29.93
C ALA A 248 -3.68 -19.67 -29.36
N GLU A 249 -4.80 -19.92 -28.67
CA GLU A 249 -5.42 -18.91 -27.82
C GLU A 249 -4.49 -18.70 -26.62
N GLU A 250 -3.66 -17.66 -26.69
CA GLU A 250 -3.04 -17.07 -25.51
C GLU A 250 -4.16 -16.33 -24.77
N ASP A 251 -4.36 -16.69 -23.49
CA ASP A 251 -5.51 -16.32 -22.66
C ASP A 251 -5.29 -14.90 -22.10
N ASP A 252 -5.19 -13.93 -23.01
CA ASP A 252 -4.57 -12.61 -22.82
C ASP A 252 -5.56 -11.59 -22.21
N SER A 253 -6.15 -11.95 -21.07
CA SER A 253 -7.03 -11.08 -20.29
C SER A 253 -6.94 -11.37 -18.78
N ASP A 254 -5.90 -10.85 -18.11
CA ASP A 254 -5.84 -10.61 -16.65
C ASP A 254 -4.51 -9.93 -16.17
N ASP A 255 -3.82 -9.17 -17.04
CA ASP A 255 -2.44 -8.69 -16.78
C ASP A 255 -2.16 -7.18 -17.01
N GLU A 256 -3.14 -6.34 -17.38
CA GLU A 256 -2.90 -4.89 -17.56
C GLU A 256 -2.58 -4.13 -16.24
N ASP A 257 -3.10 -4.59 -15.09
CA ASP A 257 -2.93 -3.94 -13.77
C ASP A 257 -1.77 -4.52 -12.93
N ARG A 258 -0.96 -5.47 -13.45
CA ARG A 258 0.19 -5.99 -12.69
C ARG A 258 1.42 -5.10 -12.88
N GLU A 259 1.85 -4.44 -11.81
CA GLU A 259 3.11 -3.67 -11.79
C GLU A 259 4.28 -4.51 -12.35
N ASP A 260 4.85 -4.08 -13.47
CA ASP A 260 6.06 -4.69 -14.05
C ASP A 260 7.20 -4.64 -13.01
N PRO A 261 7.70 -5.79 -12.51
CA PRO A 261 8.73 -5.81 -11.47
C PRO A 261 10.07 -5.19 -11.89
N ALA A 262 10.21 -4.83 -13.16
CA ALA A 262 11.35 -4.11 -13.70
C ALA A 262 11.24 -2.58 -13.60
N ASP A 263 10.04 -2.03 -13.35
CA ASP A 263 9.83 -0.63 -12.94
C ASP A 263 10.18 -0.42 -11.45
N VAL A 264 10.11 -1.45 -10.61
CA VAL A 264 10.52 -1.37 -9.20
C VAL A 264 12.05 -1.25 -9.09
N ALA A 265 12.55 -0.19 -8.44
CA ALA A 265 13.98 0.04 -8.27
C ALA A 265 14.37 0.57 -6.88
N MET A 266 15.54 0.16 -6.39
CA MET A 266 16.20 0.82 -5.26
C MET A 266 16.86 2.11 -5.77
N VAL A 267 16.62 3.24 -5.10
CA VAL A 267 17.09 4.57 -5.53
C VAL A 267 18.06 5.16 -4.50
N PRO A 268 19.39 5.08 -4.72
CA PRO A 268 20.37 5.59 -3.77
C PRO A 268 20.21 7.09 -3.50
N MET A 269 20.44 7.51 -2.25
CA MET A 269 20.28 8.88 -1.74
C MET A 269 18.83 9.29 -1.52
N ALA A 270 17.90 8.96 -2.42
CA ALA A 270 16.47 9.23 -2.22
C ALA A 270 15.93 8.48 -0.99
N ASP A 271 16.33 7.23 -0.81
CA ASP A 271 15.97 6.38 0.34
C ASP A 271 16.63 6.79 1.67
N MET A 272 17.47 7.83 1.69
CA MET A 272 18.06 8.40 2.92
C MET A 272 17.16 9.48 3.55
N LEU A 273 16.06 9.86 2.90
CA LEU A 273 15.05 10.76 3.45
C LEU A 273 13.95 9.94 4.13
N ASN A 274 13.56 10.34 5.34
CA ASN A 274 12.36 9.81 6.00
C ASN A 274 11.11 10.48 5.41
N ALA A 275 9.95 9.87 5.63
CA ALA A 275 8.65 10.52 5.51
C ALA A 275 7.90 10.51 6.85
N ARG A 276 6.83 11.28 6.92
CA ARG A 276 5.85 11.33 8.02
C ARG A 276 4.60 12.05 7.49
N PHE A 277 3.42 11.66 7.94
CA PHE A 277 2.13 12.19 7.51
C PHE A 277 2.09 13.73 7.44
N GLU A 278 1.64 14.28 6.30
CA GLU A 278 1.54 15.72 5.97
C GLU A 278 2.79 16.55 6.33
N SER A 279 3.98 15.94 6.28
CA SER A 279 5.26 16.56 6.68
C SER A 279 6.27 16.70 5.54
N GLU A 280 5.92 16.27 4.34
CA GLU A 280 6.75 16.27 3.14
C GLU A 280 7.17 17.71 2.77
N ASN A 281 8.45 17.89 2.44
CA ASN A 281 9.00 19.17 1.98
C ASN A 281 10.01 19.03 0.83
N ALA A 282 10.21 17.82 0.33
CA ALA A 282 10.83 17.52 -0.95
C ALA A 282 10.08 16.37 -1.65
N LYS A 283 10.12 16.34 -2.99
CA LYS A 283 9.72 15.19 -3.82
C LYS A 283 10.79 14.92 -4.87
N LEU A 284 10.84 13.68 -5.36
CA LEU A 284 11.74 13.21 -6.40
C LEU A 284 11.07 13.33 -7.76
N PHE A 285 11.67 14.06 -8.70
CA PHE A 285 11.15 14.32 -10.04
C PHE A 285 11.95 13.57 -11.10
N TYR A 286 11.30 13.17 -12.20
CA TYR A 286 11.98 12.56 -13.34
C TYR A 286 12.59 13.62 -14.28
N GLU A 287 13.74 13.30 -14.85
CA GLU A 287 14.20 13.87 -16.11
C GLU A 287 14.65 12.76 -17.08
N GLU A 288 14.98 13.13 -18.32
CA GLU A 288 15.44 12.22 -19.38
C GLU A 288 16.61 11.32 -18.93
N ARG A 289 17.51 11.82 -18.05
CA ARG A 289 18.80 11.17 -17.73
C ARG A 289 19.11 11.03 -16.25
N GLU A 290 18.45 11.82 -15.40
CA GLU A 290 18.64 11.80 -13.95
C GLU A 290 17.29 11.96 -13.22
N LEU A 291 17.31 11.67 -11.91
CA LEU A 291 16.21 11.84 -10.98
C LEU A 291 16.61 12.96 -10.02
N LYS A 292 15.77 13.98 -9.82
CA LYS A 292 16.09 15.17 -9.01
C LYS A 292 15.22 15.25 -7.76
N MET A 293 15.84 15.22 -6.58
CA MET A 293 15.14 15.54 -5.34
C MET A 293 15.09 17.07 -5.19
N VAL A 294 13.90 17.64 -5.20
CA VAL A 294 13.67 19.10 -5.17
C VAL A 294 12.79 19.46 -3.98
N SER A 295 13.12 20.55 -3.28
CA SER A 295 12.29 21.07 -2.18
C SER A 295 10.96 21.64 -2.70
N THR A 296 9.85 21.07 -2.25
CA THR A 296 8.48 21.50 -2.59
C THR A 296 7.96 22.61 -1.68
N LYS A 297 8.69 22.93 -0.61
CA LYS A 297 8.37 23.96 0.39
C LYS A 297 9.68 24.56 0.93
N PRO A 298 9.73 25.82 1.39
CA PRO A 298 10.93 26.39 2.03
C PRO A 298 11.27 25.68 3.35
N ILE A 299 12.52 25.26 3.54
CA ILE A 299 13.00 24.48 4.70
C ILE A 299 13.97 25.34 5.52
N LYS A 300 13.90 25.31 6.86
CA LYS A 300 14.78 26.09 7.74
C LYS A 300 16.03 25.33 8.19
N ALA A 301 17.10 26.09 8.43
CA ALA A 301 18.34 25.54 8.96
C ALA A 301 18.10 24.75 10.26
N GLY A 302 18.45 23.46 10.26
CA GLY A 302 18.24 22.50 11.35
C GLY A 302 16.95 21.67 11.26
N GLU A 303 16.07 21.92 10.28
CA GLU A 303 14.90 21.07 10.03
C GLU A 303 15.26 19.80 9.24
N GLN A 304 14.48 18.74 9.45
CA GLN A 304 14.58 17.51 8.66
C GLN A 304 13.98 17.74 7.27
N ILE A 305 14.65 17.18 6.27
CA ILE A 305 14.14 17.11 4.90
C ILE A 305 13.36 15.80 4.78
N TRP A 306 12.10 15.92 4.36
CA TRP A 306 11.11 14.86 4.35
C TRP A 306 10.65 14.58 2.92
N ASN A 307 10.75 13.31 2.52
CA ASN A 307 10.12 12.81 1.30
C ASN A 307 8.62 12.51 1.56
N THR A 308 7.85 12.25 0.51
CA THR A 308 6.52 11.63 0.62
C THR A 308 6.61 10.10 0.48
N TYR A 309 5.83 9.37 1.28
CA TYR A 309 5.58 7.91 1.12
C TYR A 309 4.12 7.63 0.70
N GLY A 310 3.37 8.65 0.25
CA GLY A 310 1.93 8.52 -0.02
C GLY A 310 1.03 8.53 1.23
N ASP A 311 1.55 8.96 2.38
CA ASP A 311 0.85 9.07 3.67
C ASP A 311 0.01 7.84 4.11
N PRO A 312 0.57 6.61 4.06
CA PRO A 312 -0.15 5.38 4.32
C PRO A 312 -0.55 5.20 5.80
N PRO A 313 -1.53 4.32 6.09
CA PRO A 313 -1.98 3.99 7.44
C PRO A 313 -0.88 3.36 8.31
N ASN A 314 -1.03 3.39 9.64
CA ASN A 314 -0.06 2.77 10.57
C ASN A 314 0.08 1.25 10.39
N SER A 315 -0.92 0.56 9.81
CA SER A 315 -0.81 -0.83 9.40
C SER A 315 0.35 -1.04 8.42
N ASP A 316 0.49 -0.11 7.47
CA ASP A 316 1.41 -0.19 6.35
C ASP A 316 2.76 0.45 6.67
N LEU A 317 2.77 1.56 7.42
CA LEU A 317 3.99 2.09 8.03
C LEU A 317 4.71 1.02 8.87
N LEU A 318 3.94 0.23 9.64
CA LEU A 318 4.50 -0.85 10.44
C LEU A 318 4.92 -2.05 9.58
N ARG A 319 4.06 -2.50 8.66
CA ARG A 319 4.34 -3.66 7.78
C ARG A 319 5.57 -3.44 6.91
N ARG A 320 5.64 -2.29 6.24
CA ARG A 320 6.67 -1.96 5.25
C ARG A 320 7.93 -1.37 5.88
N TYR A 321 7.77 -0.37 6.75
CA TYR A 321 8.87 0.47 7.23
C TYR A 321 9.21 0.31 8.73
N GLY A 322 8.50 -0.54 9.48
CA GLY A 322 8.80 -0.88 10.88
C GLY A 322 8.47 0.20 11.92
N HIS A 323 7.82 1.30 11.52
CA HIS A 323 7.48 2.42 12.41
C HIS A 323 5.98 2.77 12.35
N VAL A 324 5.55 3.74 13.16
CA VAL A 324 4.16 4.22 13.20
C VAL A 324 4.14 5.72 13.49
N ASP A 325 3.19 6.41 12.87
CA ASP A 325 2.97 7.84 13.02
C ASP A 325 1.98 8.20 14.12
N VAL A 326 2.36 9.21 14.89
CA VAL A 326 1.64 9.69 16.08
C VAL A 326 1.61 11.22 16.05
N VAL A 327 0.82 11.76 15.12
CA VAL A 327 0.55 13.20 15.01
C VAL A 327 -0.78 13.55 15.70
N GLN A 328 -1.16 14.83 15.69
CA GLN A 328 -2.42 15.29 16.31
C GLN A 328 -3.61 14.97 15.39
N LEU A 329 -4.51 14.10 15.83
CA LEU A 329 -5.71 13.74 15.06
C LEU A 329 -6.66 14.93 14.90
N ARG A 330 -7.30 14.98 13.73
CA ARG A 330 -8.34 15.94 13.36
C ARG A 330 -9.75 15.38 13.70
N PRO A 331 -10.77 16.24 13.89
CA PRO A 331 -12.15 15.78 14.05
C PRO A 331 -12.62 14.92 12.87
N PRO A 332 -13.51 13.92 13.08
CA PRO A 332 -14.27 13.66 14.32
C PRO A 332 -13.50 12.94 15.43
N LEU A 333 -12.32 12.39 15.14
CA LEU A 333 -11.44 11.77 16.14
C LEU A 333 -10.72 12.83 17.00
N SER A 334 -10.04 12.36 18.05
CA SER A 334 -9.27 13.22 18.97
C SER A 334 -8.16 12.43 19.67
N GLY A 335 -7.20 13.13 20.29
CA GLY A 335 -5.94 12.54 20.75
C GLY A 335 -4.92 12.44 19.62
N THR A 336 -4.01 11.47 19.69
CA THR A 336 -2.93 11.28 18.72
C THR A 336 -2.97 9.90 18.04
N GLY A 337 -2.43 9.84 16.82
CA GLY A 337 -2.43 8.69 15.90
C GLY A 337 -2.04 9.15 14.49
N ASN A 338 -2.29 8.34 13.45
CA ASN A 338 -2.11 8.76 12.06
C ASN A 338 -3.49 9.13 11.45
N PRO A 339 -3.70 10.33 10.89
CA PRO A 339 -4.96 10.69 10.25
C PRO A 339 -5.27 9.88 8.98
N GLY A 340 -4.28 9.24 8.37
CA GLY A 340 -4.41 8.24 7.31
C GLY A 340 -4.74 6.83 7.81
N ASP A 341 -4.87 6.60 9.13
CA ASP A 341 -5.26 5.28 9.66
C ASP A 341 -6.60 4.80 9.06
N VAL A 342 -6.65 3.52 8.73
CA VAL A 342 -7.85 2.83 8.23
C VAL A 342 -8.11 1.56 9.05
N VAL A 343 -9.29 0.97 8.90
CA VAL A 343 -9.61 -0.37 9.41
C VAL A 343 -10.43 -1.16 8.40
N GLU A 344 -9.93 -2.34 8.08
CA GLU A 344 -10.50 -3.27 7.10
C GLU A 344 -11.58 -4.16 7.74
N VAL A 345 -12.67 -4.41 6.99
CA VAL A 345 -13.79 -5.27 7.38
C VAL A 345 -14.09 -6.23 6.22
N GLY A 346 -13.73 -7.50 6.37
CA GLY A 346 -14.00 -8.54 5.37
C GLY A 346 -15.48 -8.83 5.16
N ALA A 347 -15.85 -9.18 3.93
CA ALA A 347 -17.18 -9.60 3.53
C ALA A 347 -17.64 -10.87 4.27
N ASP A 348 -16.71 -11.76 4.65
CA ASP A 348 -16.95 -12.94 5.47
C ASP A 348 -17.69 -12.57 6.79
N LEU A 349 -17.20 -11.53 7.47
CA LEU A 349 -17.73 -11.06 8.74
C LEU A 349 -19.10 -10.43 8.53
N VAL A 350 -19.27 -9.65 7.46
CA VAL A 350 -20.54 -9.02 7.06
C VAL A 350 -21.60 -10.10 6.80
N VAL A 351 -21.29 -11.10 5.99
CA VAL A 351 -22.17 -12.24 5.66
C VAL A 351 -22.47 -13.06 6.92
N SER A 352 -21.48 -13.31 7.78
CA SER A 352 -21.68 -14.00 9.06
C SER A 352 -22.68 -13.30 9.98
N VAL A 353 -22.84 -11.97 9.88
CA VAL A 353 -23.79 -11.19 10.68
C VAL A 353 -25.13 -11.06 9.96
N ALA A 354 -25.15 -10.80 8.65
CA ALA A 354 -26.37 -10.67 7.85
C ALA A 354 -27.20 -11.97 7.84
N SER A 355 -26.54 -13.12 7.67
CA SER A 355 -27.13 -14.47 7.75
C SER A 355 -27.92 -14.73 9.05
N LYS A 356 -27.59 -14.05 10.15
CA LYS A 356 -28.31 -14.18 11.44
C LYS A 356 -29.65 -13.42 11.45
N LYS A 357 -29.92 -12.55 10.47
CA LYS A 357 -31.18 -11.77 10.35
C LYS A 357 -32.04 -12.18 9.15
N VAL A 358 -31.46 -12.72 8.08
CA VAL A 358 -32.20 -13.27 6.94
C VAL A 358 -32.61 -14.74 7.18
N LYS A 359 -33.30 -15.35 6.20
CA LYS A 359 -33.79 -16.75 6.26
C LYS A 359 -33.55 -17.56 4.99
N TYR A 360 -33.00 -16.92 3.97
CA TYR A 360 -32.59 -17.52 2.71
C TYR A 360 -31.07 -17.70 2.74
N ASP A 361 -30.55 -18.52 1.83
CA ASP A 361 -29.12 -18.62 1.60
C ASP A 361 -28.58 -17.29 1.04
N LEU A 362 -27.34 -16.96 1.37
CA LEU A 362 -26.64 -15.77 0.89
C LEU A 362 -25.58 -16.11 -0.17
N GLN A 363 -25.17 -17.37 -0.32
CA GLN A 363 -24.04 -17.75 -1.18
C GLN A 363 -24.18 -17.20 -2.62
N GLU A 364 -25.32 -17.45 -3.29
CA GLU A 364 -25.63 -16.92 -4.64
C GLU A 364 -25.45 -15.39 -4.78
N ARG A 365 -25.55 -14.63 -3.68
CA ARG A 365 -25.39 -13.15 -3.67
C ARG A 365 -23.99 -12.70 -3.31
N VAL A 366 -23.22 -13.55 -2.64
CA VAL A 366 -21.80 -13.30 -2.34
C VAL A 366 -20.99 -13.62 -3.58
N ASP A 367 -21.22 -14.78 -4.19
CA ASP A 367 -20.58 -15.20 -5.45
C ASP A 367 -20.76 -14.12 -6.53
N TRP A 368 -22.01 -13.69 -6.77
CA TRP A 368 -22.33 -12.62 -7.73
C TRP A 368 -21.79 -11.23 -7.34
N TRP A 369 -21.60 -10.94 -6.05
CA TRP A 369 -20.99 -9.67 -5.64
C TRP A 369 -19.49 -9.66 -5.97
N LEU A 370 -18.80 -10.79 -5.79
CA LEU A 370 -17.41 -10.94 -6.23
C LEU A 370 -17.34 -10.86 -7.76
N GLU A 371 -18.25 -11.51 -8.50
CA GLU A 371 -18.32 -11.44 -9.97
C GLU A 371 -18.59 -10.04 -10.57
N GLU A 372 -19.30 -9.13 -9.86
CA GLU A 372 -19.71 -7.82 -10.41
C GLU A 372 -19.25 -6.58 -9.62
N ALA A 373 -18.49 -6.76 -8.53
CA ALA A 373 -17.85 -5.66 -7.78
C ALA A 373 -16.39 -5.92 -7.40
N ASP A 374 -15.94 -7.19 -7.36
CA ASP A 374 -14.61 -7.63 -6.91
C ASP A 374 -14.16 -7.11 -5.52
N ASP A 375 -15.13 -6.70 -4.69
CA ASP A 375 -14.93 -6.15 -3.34
C ASP A 375 -15.09 -7.25 -2.27
N ASP A 376 -14.01 -7.79 -1.71
CA ASP A 376 -14.06 -8.69 -0.55
C ASP A 376 -13.75 -8.01 0.81
N VAL A 377 -13.17 -6.79 0.80
CA VAL A 377 -12.78 -6.03 2.00
C VAL A 377 -13.27 -4.57 1.93
N PHE A 378 -13.96 -4.14 2.99
CA PHE A 378 -14.47 -2.77 3.11
C PHE A 378 -13.59 -1.91 4.05
N ILE A 379 -13.15 -0.75 3.58
CA ILE A 379 -12.17 0.11 4.27
C ILE A 379 -12.85 1.29 4.97
N LEU A 380 -12.80 1.35 6.30
CA LEU A 380 -13.25 2.53 7.07
C LEU A 380 -12.08 3.45 7.41
N ARG A 381 -12.28 4.77 7.31
CA ARG A 381 -11.23 5.80 7.47
C ARG A 381 -11.46 6.67 8.72
N THR A 382 -10.54 7.59 9.03
CA THR A 382 -10.63 8.46 10.22
C THR A 382 -11.82 9.43 10.24
N ASP A 383 -12.47 9.66 9.09
CA ASP A 383 -13.74 10.37 8.96
C ASP A 383 -14.91 9.72 9.72
N CYS A 384 -14.80 8.43 10.09
CA CYS A 384 -15.85 7.65 10.75
C CYS A 384 -17.18 7.56 9.97
N GLU A 385 -17.11 7.67 8.65
CA GLU A 385 -18.22 7.46 7.72
C GLU A 385 -18.40 5.94 7.45
N LEU A 386 -19.40 5.56 6.64
CA LEU A 386 -19.67 4.17 6.27
C LEU A 386 -19.52 4.02 4.74
N PRO A 387 -18.60 3.18 4.24
CA PRO A 387 -18.31 3.08 2.80
C PRO A 387 -19.55 2.75 1.95
N GLU A 388 -19.66 3.35 0.76
CA GLU A 388 -20.84 3.19 -0.10
C GLU A 388 -20.96 1.75 -0.65
N GLU A 389 -19.82 1.09 -0.80
CA GLU A 389 -19.61 -0.30 -1.22
C GLU A 389 -20.21 -1.23 -0.16
N LEU A 390 -19.82 -1.05 1.11
CA LEU A 390 -20.36 -1.78 2.26
C LEU A 390 -21.87 -1.52 2.44
N VAL A 391 -22.35 -0.30 2.21
CA VAL A 391 -23.80 0.00 2.20
C VAL A 391 -24.50 -0.74 1.06
N SER A 392 -23.89 -0.83 -0.12
CA SER A 392 -24.45 -1.49 -1.31
C SER A 392 -24.49 -3.02 -1.13
N PHE A 393 -23.42 -3.62 -0.61
CA PHE A 393 -23.35 -5.04 -0.26
C PHE A 393 -24.34 -5.41 0.85
N LEU A 394 -24.39 -4.65 1.95
CA LEU A 394 -25.41 -4.87 3.01
C LEU A 394 -26.84 -4.80 2.47
N ARG A 395 -27.10 -3.95 1.47
CA ARG A 395 -28.40 -3.88 0.80
C ARG A 395 -28.65 -5.08 -0.10
N LEU A 396 -27.64 -5.59 -0.82
CA LEU A 396 -27.74 -6.83 -1.59
C LEU A 396 -28.12 -8.01 -0.69
N LEU A 397 -27.43 -8.19 0.44
CA LEU A 397 -27.68 -9.27 1.38
C LEU A 397 -29.07 -9.17 2.06
N LEU A 398 -29.68 -7.97 2.10
CA LEU A 398 -31.00 -7.72 2.68
C LEU A 398 -32.19 -7.82 1.69
N GLN A 399 -31.96 -7.77 0.37
CA GLN A 399 -33.03 -7.75 -0.64
C GLN A 399 -34.02 -8.93 -0.51
N SER A 400 -35.30 -8.70 -0.80
CA SER A 400 -36.25 -9.80 -1.00
C SER A 400 -35.89 -10.62 -2.25
N GLU A 401 -36.32 -11.88 -2.35
CA GLU A 401 -36.08 -12.72 -3.54
C GLU A 401 -36.55 -12.06 -4.85
N ASP A 402 -37.66 -11.32 -4.80
CA ASP A 402 -38.20 -10.62 -5.96
C ASP A 402 -37.37 -9.38 -6.33
N GLU A 403 -36.58 -8.82 -5.42
CA GLU A 403 -35.62 -7.74 -5.72
C GLU A 403 -34.30 -8.34 -6.22
N TRP A 404 -33.81 -9.40 -5.58
CA TRP A 404 -32.61 -10.15 -5.98
C TRP A 404 -32.69 -10.58 -7.45
N LYS A 405 -33.78 -11.24 -7.85
CA LYS A 405 -34.06 -11.66 -9.24
C LYS A 405 -34.19 -10.50 -10.24
N LYS A 406 -34.28 -9.24 -9.77
CA LYS A 406 -34.25 -8.01 -10.60
C LYS A 406 -32.88 -7.32 -10.59
N THR A 407 -32.06 -7.49 -9.55
CA THR A 407 -30.66 -7.03 -9.52
C THR A 407 -29.79 -7.94 -10.38
N ALA A 408 -29.78 -9.26 -10.13
CA ALA A 408 -29.01 -10.23 -10.93
C ALA A 408 -29.37 -10.19 -12.43
N LYS A 409 -30.64 -9.99 -12.78
CA LYS A 409 -31.07 -9.84 -14.20
C LYS A 409 -30.63 -8.51 -14.85
N LYS A 410 -30.07 -7.56 -14.10
CA LYS A 410 -29.73 -6.22 -14.59
C LYS A 410 -28.23 -5.92 -14.60
N SER A 411 -27.42 -6.75 -13.95
CA SER A 411 -25.98 -6.51 -13.73
C SER A 411 -25.67 -5.08 -13.29
N LYS A 412 -26.29 -4.68 -12.16
CA LYS A 412 -26.12 -3.35 -11.53
C LYS A 412 -26.29 -3.41 -10.01
N LEU A 413 -25.26 -2.95 -9.30
CA LEU A 413 -25.16 -2.94 -7.84
C LEU A 413 -26.32 -2.17 -7.16
N PRO A 414 -26.76 -2.56 -5.94
CA PRO A 414 -27.86 -1.89 -5.25
C PRO A 414 -27.43 -0.53 -4.70
N LYS A 415 -28.02 0.57 -5.21
CA LYS A 415 -27.61 1.94 -4.82
C LYS A 415 -27.40 2.13 -3.29
N PRO A 416 -26.32 2.84 -2.89
CA PRO A 416 -25.95 3.06 -1.49
C PRO A 416 -26.95 4.00 -0.83
N LYS A 417 -27.96 3.42 -0.19
CA LYS A 417 -29.00 4.18 0.51
C LYS A 417 -29.14 3.68 1.94
N VAL A 418 -28.52 4.42 2.85
CA VAL A 418 -28.65 4.20 4.29
C VAL A 418 -30.12 4.20 4.70
N ASP A 419 -30.55 3.08 5.28
CA ASP A 419 -31.83 2.92 5.96
C ASP A 419 -31.62 2.20 7.31
N LYS A 420 -32.69 2.04 8.09
CA LYS A 420 -32.56 1.59 9.48
C LYS A 420 -32.06 0.14 9.58
N ASP A 421 -32.41 -0.72 8.63
CA ASP A 421 -32.11 -2.13 8.75
C ASP A 421 -30.68 -2.43 8.24
N VAL A 422 -30.20 -1.64 7.27
CA VAL A 422 -28.75 -1.52 6.95
C VAL A 422 -27.95 -1.04 8.16
N LEU A 423 -28.36 0.06 8.79
CA LEU A 423 -27.65 0.61 9.96
C LEU A 423 -27.61 -0.36 11.14
N ASP A 424 -28.73 -1.04 11.43
CA ASP A 424 -28.79 -2.04 12.50
C ASP A 424 -27.92 -3.28 12.20
N ILE A 425 -27.57 -3.58 10.95
CA ILE A 425 -26.57 -4.63 10.62
C ILE A 425 -25.15 -4.07 10.66
N ALA A 426 -24.90 -2.89 10.09
CA ALA A 426 -23.58 -2.24 10.13
C ALA A 426 -23.09 -2.06 11.57
N ILE A 427 -23.98 -1.69 12.51
CA ILE A 427 -23.68 -1.63 13.94
C ILE A 427 -23.28 -3.02 14.48
N ASP A 428 -24.02 -4.09 14.16
CA ASP A 428 -23.70 -5.46 14.62
C ASP A 428 -22.37 -5.98 14.02
N VAL A 429 -22.05 -5.62 12.77
CA VAL A 429 -20.77 -5.95 12.10
C VAL A 429 -19.61 -5.23 12.78
N LEU A 430 -19.68 -3.91 12.96
CA LEU A 430 -18.63 -3.14 13.63
C LEU A 430 -18.48 -3.55 15.10
N GLU A 431 -19.58 -3.91 15.76
CA GLU A 431 -19.56 -4.52 17.09
C GLU A 431 -18.97 -5.94 17.11
N ALA A 432 -19.01 -6.71 16.03
CA ALA A 432 -18.33 -8.00 15.93
C ALA A 432 -16.83 -7.80 15.63
N ARG A 433 -16.48 -6.91 14.70
CA ARG A 433 -15.11 -6.51 14.36
C ARG A 433 -14.35 -6.01 15.59
N LEU A 434 -14.99 -5.17 16.41
CA LEU A 434 -14.42 -4.63 17.65
C LEU A 434 -14.17 -5.71 18.73
N LYS A 435 -14.81 -6.88 18.64
CA LYS A 435 -14.60 -8.02 19.55
C LYS A 435 -13.45 -8.95 19.11
N ALA A 436 -12.84 -8.71 17.95
CA ALA A 436 -11.69 -9.50 17.47
C ALA A 436 -10.38 -9.13 18.19
N TYR A 437 -10.27 -7.91 18.70
CA TYR A 437 -9.09 -7.42 19.43
C TYR A 437 -9.07 -7.95 20.89
N PRO A 438 -7.90 -8.36 21.42
CA PRO A 438 -7.79 -8.89 22.78
C PRO A 438 -7.88 -7.83 23.90
N THR A 439 -7.76 -6.53 23.58
CA THR A 439 -7.74 -5.43 24.56
C THR A 439 -8.77 -4.33 24.23
N SER A 440 -9.27 -3.61 25.25
CA SER A 440 -10.11 -2.43 24.99
C SER A 440 -9.28 -1.19 24.66
N ILE A 441 -9.92 -0.12 24.17
CA ILE A 441 -9.30 1.20 23.97
C ILE A 441 -8.64 1.71 25.27
N LYS A 442 -9.30 1.50 26.43
CA LYS A 442 -8.83 2.03 27.72
C LYS A 442 -7.60 1.30 28.26
N ASP A 443 -7.43 0.04 27.89
CA ASP A 443 -6.26 -0.75 28.29
C ASP A 443 -5.03 -0.29 27.49
N ASP A 444 -5.21 -0.05 26.19
CA ASP A 444 -4.15 0.44 25.31
C ASP A 444 -3.79 1.90 25.60
N GLU A 445 -4.76 2.79 25.85
CA GLU A 445 -4.50 4.17 26.30
C GLU A 445 -3.76 4.22 27.65
N LYS A 446 -3.96 3.21 28.50
CA LYS A 446 -3.20 3.03 29.75
C LYS A 446 -1.79 2.52 29.48
N LEU A 447 -1.60 1.58 28.54
CA LEU A 447 -0.26 1.13 28.11
C LEU A 447 0.54 2.29 27.49
N LEU A 448 -0.12 3.17 26.72
CA LEU A 448 0.47 4.37 26.13
C LEU A 448 0.61 5.57 27.09
N SER A 449 0.40 5.38 28.40
CA SER A 449 0.58 6.45 29.38
C SER A 449 2.07 6.75 29.68
N PRO A 450 2.44 8.01 29.97
CA PRO A 450 3.79 8.37 30.41
C PRO A 450 4.23 7.55 31.63
N GLY A 451 5.44 6.96 31.58
CA GLY A 451 5.96 6.01 32.55
C GLY A 451 5.56 4.53 32.34
N SER A 452 4.51 4.24 31.55
CA SER A 452 4.21 2.88 31.07
C SER A 452 4.91 2.58 29.74
N VAL A 453 4.88 3.54 28.80
CA VAL A 453 5.55 3.43 27.48
C VAL A 453 7.04 3.13 27.59
N GLU A 454 7.71 3.73 28.58
CA GLU A 454 9.15 3.58 28.84
C GLU A 454 9.57 2.15 29.23
N GLN A 455 8.60 1.26 29.48
CA GLN A 455 8.80 -0.15 29.86
C GLN A 455 8.35 -1.14 28.77
N LEU A 456 7.84 -0.65 27.63
CA LEU A 456 7.41 -1.49 26.50
C LEU A 456 8.54 -1.72 25.49
N SER A 457 8.52 -2.88 24.81
CA SER A 457 9.30 -3.09 23.59
C SER A 457 8.80 -2.16 22.47
N LEU A 458 9.67 -1.85 21.51
CA LEU A 458 9.30 -1.05 20.32
C LEU A 458 8.16 -1.72 19.56
N ASN A 459 8.29 -3.02 19.30
CA ASN A 459 7.27 -3.85 18.64
C ASN A 459 5.90 -3.72 19.33
N LYS A 460 5.85 -3.97 20.64
CA LYS A 460 4.61 -3.87 21.43
C LYS A 460 4.04 -2.45 21.47
N LYS A 461 4.88 -1.42 21.57
CA LYS A 461 4.45 -0.02 21.47
C LYS A 461 3.78 0.25 20.11
N ASN A 462 4.40 -0.18 19.01
CA ASN A 462 3.89 0.03 17.66
C ASN A 462 2.58 -0.75 17.43
N ALA A 463 2.51 -2.02 17.84
CA ALA A 463 1.30 -2.84 17.76
C ALA A 463 0.12 -2.26 18.56
N VAL A 464 0.39 -1.73 19.76
CA VAL A 464 -0.61 -1.02 20.58
C VAL A 464 -1.11 0.25 19.88
N ILE A 465 -0.26 0.97 19.14
CA ILE A 465 -0.66 2.16 18.37
C ILE A 465 -1.57 1.78 17.20
N VAL A 466 -1.18 0.81 16.35
CA VAL A 466 -2.00 0.36 15.20
C VAL A 466 -3.40 -0.05 15.64
N ARG A 467 -3.50 -1.01 16.58
CA ARG A 467 -4.80 -1.52 17.03
C ARG A 467 -5.63 -0.48 17.77
N LEU A 468 -5.00 0.53 18.39
CA LEU A 468 -5.72 1.65 19.01
C LEU A 468 -6.30 2.61 17.97
N GLY A 469 -5.58 2.86 16.87
CA GLY A 469 -6.07 3.60 15.70
C GLY A 469 -7.33 2.93 15.12
N GLU A 470 -7.20 1.66 14.72
CA GLU A 470 -8.32 0.86 14.19
C GLU A 470 -9.54 0.86 15.13
N LYS A 471 -9.34 0.57 16.43
CA LYS A 471 -10.43 0.57 17.42
C LYS A 471 -11.08 1.94 17.61
N ARG A 472 -10.34 3.04 17.46
CA ARG A 472 -10.90 4.40 17.51
C ARG A 472 -11.77 4.69 16.30
N ILE A 473 -11.39 4.26 15.10
CA ILE A 473 -12.21 4.39 13.88
C ILE A 473 -13.51 3.60 14.03
N LEU A 474 -13.44 2.32 14.45
CA LEU A 474 -14.62 1.49 14.70
C LEU A 474 -15.56 2.13 15.76
N GLN A 475 -15.00 2.65 16.84
CA GLN A 475 -15.79 3.28 17.92
C GLN A 475 -16.36 4.65 17.54
N GLY A 476 -15.65 5.44 16.71
CA GLY A 476 -16.15 6.67 16.13
C GLY A 476 -17.35 6.40 15.20
N THR A 477 -17.16 5.49 14.24
CA THR A 477 -18.20 5.06 13.29
C THR A 477 -19.42 4.52 14.01
N LEU A 478 -19.25 3.62 14.99
CA LEU A 478 -20.35 3.13 15.83
C LEU A 478 -21.13 4.26 16.54
N THR A 479 -20.47 5.36 16.89
CA THR A 479 -21.13 6.53 17.51
C THR A 479 -21.91 7.33 16.47
N GLN A 480 -21.35 7.52 15.27
CA GLN A 480 -21.99 8.15 14.11
C GLN A 480 -23.27 7.37 13.71
N LEU A 481 -23.18 6.06 13.47
CA LEU A 481 -24.32 5.24 13.05
C LEU A 481 -25.44 5.21 14.10
N ARG A 482 -25.10 5.06 15.39
CA ARG A 482 -26.10 5.08 16.48
C ARG A 482 -26.82 6.44 16.58
N SER A 483 -26.12 7.55 16.27
CA SER A 483 -26.73 8.88 16.15
C SER A 483 -27.72 8.96 14.98
N GLN A 484 -27.36 8.42 13.81
CA GLN A 484 -28.24 8.35 12.63
C GLN A 484 -29.50 7.52 12.91
N VAL A 485 -29.37 6.33 13.52
CA VAL A 485 -30.52 5.48 13.92
C VAL A 485 -31.45 6.23 14.89
N ALA A 486 -30.87 6.95 15.87
CA ALA A 486 -31.64 7.77 16.79
C ALA A 486 -32.42 8.88 16.07
N ALA A 487 -31.79 9.61 15.14
CA ALA A 487 -32.41 10.67 14.35
C ALA A 487 -33.54 10.15 13.44
N LEU A 488 -33.34 9.03 12.75
CA LEU A 488 -34.37 8.36 11.94
C LEU A 488 -35.57 7.94 12.80
N SER A 489 -35.33 7.36 13.98
CA SER A 489 -36.40 6.97 14.91
C SER A 489 -37.21 8.18 15.43
N ALA A 490 -36.54 9.31 15.67
CA ALA A 490 -37.17 10.55 16.11
C ALA A 490 -38.01 11.19 14.99
N SER A 491 -37.52 11.18 13.76
CA SER A 491 -38.23 11.66 12.56
C SER A 491 -39.52 10.85 12.33
N SER A 492 -39.45 9.52 12.41
CA SER A 492 -40.61 8.63 12.32
C SER A 492 -41.66 8.93 13.41
N ARG A 493 -41.22 9.07 14.68
CA ARG A 493 -42.10 9.43 15.80
C ARG A 493 -42.71 10.82 15.66
N LYS A 494 -42.06 11.75 14.96
CA LYS A 494 -42.60 13.09 14.67
C LYS A 494 -43.70 13.03 13.62
N ARG A 495 -43.49 12.34 12.49
CA ARG A 495 -44.52 12.14 11.45
C ARG A 495 -45.78 11.48 12.01
N SER A 496 -45.62 10.36 12.72
CA SER A 496 -46.72 9.66 13.40
C SER A 496 -47.52 10.54 14.38
N ARG A 497 -46.88 11.53 15.03
CA ARG A 497 -47.54 12.47 15.94
C ARG A 497 -48.32 13.59 15.25
N ASP A 498 -47.99 13.94 14.02
CA ASP A 498 -48.77 14.92 13.25
C ASP A 498 -49.92 14.24 12.49
N ASP A 499 -49.76 12.98 12.05
CA ASP A 499 -50.86 12.16 11.50
C ASP A 499 -51.97 11.91 12.55
N ASP A 500 -51.62 11.54 13.79
CA ASP A 500 -52.59 11.34 14.89
C ASP A 500 -53.31 12.65 15.30
N LYS A 501 -52.69 13.82 15.07
CA LYS A 501 -53.36 15.12 15.20
C LYS A 501 -54.31 15.39 14.04
N GLY A 502 -53.94 15.04 12.80
CA GLY A 502 -54.80 15.16 11.62
C GLY A 502 -56.09 14.34 11.75
N GLY A 503 -55.99 13.12 12.28
CA GLY A 503 -57.10 12.17 12.40
C GLY A 503 -58.29 12.60 13.27
N ARG A 504 -58.12 13.57 14.18
CA ARG A 504 -59.17 14.01 15.12
C ARG A 504 -60.04 15.18 14.64
N GLY A 505 -59.78 15.73 13.45
CA GLY A 505 -60.33 17.02 13.00
C GLY A 505 -61.70 17.05 12.32
N LYS A 506 -62.41 15.93 12.12
CA LYS A 506 -63.71 15.90 11.38
C LYS A 506 -64.73 14.88 11.93
N LYS A 507 -65.52 15.29 12.94
CA LYS A 507 -66.85 14.72 13.20
C LYS A 507 -67.92 15.80 12.94
N ALA A 508 -68.93 15.44 12.15
CA ALA A 508 -69.91 16.39 11.62
C ALA A 508 -70.84 16.98 12.68
N ARG A 509 -71.40 18.17 12.42
CA ARG A 509 -72.48 18.73 13.22
C ARG A 509 -73.44 19.60 12.40
N LYS A 510 -74.59 18.99 12.09
CA LYS A 510 -75.75 19.49 11.31
C LYS A 510 -75.50 19.72 9.82
#